data_AF-A0A817G3L4-F1
#
_entry.id   AF-A0A817G3L4-F1
#
_cell.length_a   1.000
_cell.length_b   1.000
_cell.length_c   1.000
_cell.angle_alpha   90.00
_cell.angle_beta   90.00
_cell.angle_gamma   90.00
#
_symmetry.space_group_name_H-M   'P 1'
#
loop_
_entity.id
_entity.type
_entity.pdbx_description
1 polymer ?
#
loop_
_entity_poly.entity_id
_entity_poly.type
_entity_poly.pdbx_seq_one_letter_code
_entity_poly.pdbx_strand_id
1 'polypeptide(L)'
;MGMGIPIETRPHTHSDVINYLTEQRIKIMPHPPYSPDLAPCDYWLNDYIKCNLSDQPNEKSLACAVSKVVKNIPEEEYKKTFDKLLERMELCINNHGDYFEHLIK
;
A
#
# COMPACT_ATOMS: atom_id res chain seq x y z
N MET A 1 5.95 -21.26 13.82
CA MET A 1 6.56 -19.93 13.60
C MET A 1 6.36 -19.61 12.13
N GLY A 2 5.22 -18.99 11.78
CA GLY A 2 4.84 -18.78 10.38
C GLY A 2 5.71 -17.68 9.78
N MET A 3 6.44 -17.99 8.72
CA MET A 3 7.10 -16.97 7.90
C MET A 3 6.00 -16.19 7.20
N GLY A 4 5.66 -15.01 7.73
CA GLY A 4 4.69 -14.12 7.10
C GLY A 4 5.23 -13.64 5.77
N ILE A 5 4.62 -14.08 4.68
CA ILE A 5 4.99 -13.72 3.32
C ILE A 5 4.10 -12.53 2.90
N PRO A 6 4.62 -11.46 2.25
CA PRO A 6 3.90 -10.20 2.09
C PRO A 6 3.17 -10.03 0.77
N ILE A 7 1.96 -9.46 0.83
CA ILE A 7 1.13 -9.05 -0.32
C ILE A 7 1.10 -10.12 -1.42
N GLU A 8 0.64 -11.31 -1.03
CA GLU A 8 0.83 -12.56 -1.77
C GLU A 8 0.01 -12.66 -3.06
N THR A 9 0.46 -12.02 -4.13
CA THR A 9 0.25 -12.60 -5.46
C THR A 9 1.49 -13.40 -5.84
N ARG A 10 1.30 -14.58 -6.45
CA ARG A 10 2.38 -15.49 -6.87
C ARG A 10 3.58 -14.81 -7.56
N PRO A 11 3.43 -13.77 -8.41
CA PRO A 11 4.59 -13.10 -8.99
C PRO A 11 5.47 -12.36 -7.97
N HIS A 12 4.91 -11.87 -6.86
CA HIS A 12 5.67 -11.11 -5.86
C HIS A 12 6.57 -11.98 -4.97
N THR A 13 6.33 -13.30 -4.93
CA THR A 13 7.07 -14.26 -4.10
C THR A 13 7.90 -15.26 -4.88
N HIS A 14 7.96 -15.09 -6.21
CA HIS A 14 8.81 -15.89 -7.06
C HIS A 14 10.28 -15.75 -6.62
N SER A 15 11.04 -16.84 -6.70
CA SER A 15 12.45 -16.89 -6.26
C SER A 15 13.29 -15.79 -6.88
N ASP A 16 13.07 -15.49 -8.16
CA ASP A 16 13.84 -14.48 -8.88
C ASP A 16 13.62 -13.07 -8.31
N VAL A 17 12.38 -12.76 -7.89
CA VAL A 17 12.04 -11.48 -7.26
C VAL A 17 12.67 -11.39 -5.87
N ILE A 18 12.55 -12.44 -5.06
CA ILE A 18 13.13 -12.49 -3.71
C ILE A 18 14.66 -12.39 -3.76
N ASN A 19 15.30 -13.09 -4.70
CA ASN A 19 16.74 -13.03 -4.92
C ASN A 19 17.18 -11.62 -5.31
N TYR A 20 16.50 -11.01 -6.27
CA TYR A 20 16.78 -9.64 -6.69
C TYR A 20 16.64 -8.64 -5.54
N LEU A 21 15.54 -8.69 -4.77
CA LEU A 21 15.33 -7.81 -3.62
C LEU A 21 16.40 -8.00 -2.54
N THR A 22 16.82 -9.24 -2.31
CA THR A 22 17.90 -9.58 -1.37
C THR A 22 19.24 -9.02 -1.83
N GLU A 23 19.57 -9.14 -3.12
CA GLU A 23 20.77 -8.55 -3.71
C GLU A 23 20.77 -7.02 -3.62
N GLN A 24 19.61 -6.39 -3.80
CA GLN A 24 19.42 -4.94 -3.63
C GLN A 24 19.37 -4.51 -2.15
N ARG A 25 19.51 -5.45 -1.20
CA ARG A 25 19.45 -5.21 0.26
C ARG A 25 18.14 -4.56 0.72
N ILE A 26 17.05 -4.84 0.01
CA ILE A 26 15.72 -4.37 0.38
C ILE A 26 15.13 -5.34 1.41
N LYS A 27 14.85 -4.84 2.61
CA LYS A 27 14.18 -5.63 3.65
C LYS A 27 12.70 -5.75 3.31
N ILE A 28 12.27 -6.98 3.06
CA ILE A 28 10.86 -7.30 2.84
C ILE A 28 10.14 -7.31 4.19
N MET A 29 9.08 -6.51 4.32
CA MET A 29 8.23 -6.47 5.51
C MET A 29 7.10 -7.49 5.36
N PRO A 30 6.82 -8.37 6.35
CA PRO A 30 5.68 -9.28 6.30
C PRO A 30 4.36 -8.53 6.14
N HIS A 31 3.42 -9.09 5.38
CA HIS A 31 2.10 -8.49 5.19
C HIS A 31 1.04 -9.60 5.08
N PRO A 32 -0.01 -9.57 5.92
CA PRO A 32 -1.01 -10.64 5.94
C PRO A 32 -1.79 -10.75 4.62
N PRO A 33 -2.22 -11.97 4.22
CA PRO A 33 -3.09 -12.14 3.05
C PRO A 33 -4.42 -11.41 3.22
N TYR A 34 -4.93 -10.84 2.13
CA TYR A 34 -6.22 -10.15 2.08
C TYR A 34 -6.36 -8.96 3.04
N SER A 35 -5.27 -8.23 3.31
CA SER A 35 -5.30 -7.08 4.22
C SER A 35 -5.07 -5.73 3.51
N PRO A 36 -5.99 -5.30 2.62
CA PRO A 36 -5.93 -3.95 2.03
C PRO A 36 -6.02 -2.86 3.10
N ASP A 37 -6.62 -3.18 4.25
CA ASP A 37 -6.66 -2.37 5.46
C ASP A 37 -5.27 -2.14 6.11
N LEU A 38 -4.23 -2.83 5.66
CA LEU A 38 -2.83 -2.63 6.09
C LEU A 38 -1.90 -2.22 4.94
N ALA A 39 -2.44 -1.91 3.76
CA ALA A 39 -1.66 -1.52 2.58
C ALA A 39 -1.88 -0.03 2.25
N PRO A 40 -0.90 0.87 2.46
CA PRO A 40 -1.02 2.31 2.19
C PRO A 40 -1.51 2.67 0.78
N CYS A 41 -1.17 1.84 -0.21
CA CYS A 41 -1.64 2.04 -1.57
C CYS A 41 -3.16 1.84 -1.70
N ASP A 42 -3.69 0.82 -1.02
CA ASP A 42 -5.09 0.41 -1.15
C ASP A 42 -6.02 1.31 -0.34
N TYR A 43 -5.67 1.64 0.90
CA TYR A 43 -6.55 2.45 1.75
C TYR A 43 -6.41 3.96 1.57
N TRP A 44 -5.38 4.43 0.87
CA TRP A 44 -5.11 5.87 0.73
C TRP A 44 -4.69 6.27 -0.69
N LEU A 45 -3.54 5.80 -1.20
CA LEU A 45 -2.93 6.40 -2.40
C LEU A 45 -3.85 6.32 -3.63
N ASN A 46 -4.48 5.16 -3.84
CA ASN A 46 -5.35 4.95 -5.00
C ASN A 46 -6.55 5.91 -4.98
N ASP A 47 -7.17 6.11 -3.80
CA ASP A 47 -8.30 7.02 -3.66
C ASP A 47 -7.85 8.48 -3.71
N TYR A 48 -6.70 8.82 -3.14
CA TYR A 48 -6.09 10.14 -3.29
C TYR A 48 -5.89 10.48 -4.77
N ILE A 49 -5.34 9.56 -5.55
CA ILE A 49 -5.14 9.74 -6.99
C ILE A 49 -6.49 9.96 -7.67
N LYS A 50 -7.47 9.06 -7.46
CA LYS A 50 -8.80 9.16 -8.09
C LYS A 50 -9.50 10.48 -7.77
N CYS A 51 -9.44 10.95 -6.53
CA CYS A 51 -10.05 12.22 -6.11
C CYS A 51 -9.41 13.45 -6.77
N ASN A 52 -8.14 13.36 -7.18
CA ASN A 52 -7.38 14.46 -7.77
C ASN A 52 -7.15 14.29 -9.28
N LEU A 53 -7.72 13.26 -9.89
CA LEU A 53 -7.56 12.93 -11.29
C LEU A 53 -8.87 13.17 -12.03
N SER A 54 -8.81 13.98 -13.09
CA SER A 54 -9.90 14.09 -14.05
C SER A 54 -9.81 13.01 -15.12
N ASP A 55 -10.93 12.71 -15.78
CA ASP A 55 -10.95 11.79 -16.93
C ASP A 55 -9.92 12.19 -17.99
N GLN A 56 -9.25 11.17 -18.53
CA GLN A 56 -8.22 11.33 -19.55
C GLN A 56 -8.62 10.54 -20.80
N PRO A 57 -8.40 11.09 -22.01
CA PRO A 57 -8.88 10.49 -23.25
C PRO A 57 -8.10 9.24 -23.68
N ASN A 58 -6.89 9.02 -23.14
CA ASN A 58 -6.06 7.86 -23.46
C ASN A 58 -5.03 7.54 -22.36
N GLU A 59 -4.39 6.38 -22.49
CA GLU A 59 -3.39 5.87 -21.55
C GLU A 59 -2.19 6.82 -21.37
N LYS A 60 -1.69 7.44 -22.44
CA LYS A 60 -0.54 8.35 -22.36
C LYS A 60 -0.88 9.61 -21.56
N SER A 61 -2.05 10.20 -21.79
CA SER A 61 -2.55 11.33 -20.98
C SER A 61 -2.80 10.92 -19.53
N LEU A 62 -3.31 9.70 -19.31
CA LEU A 62 -3.55 9.14 -17.98
C LEU A 62 -2.25 8.99 -17.18
N ALA A 63 -1.23 8.37 -17.76
CA ALA A 63 0.07 8.20 -17.12
C ALA A 63 0.71 9.55 -16.74
N CYS A 64 0.60 10.56 -17.61
CA CYS A 64 1.08 11.91 -17.35
C CYS A 64 0.32 12.58 -16.19
N ALA A 65 -1.02 12.49 -16.20
CA ALA A 65 -1.87 13.06 -15.17
C ALA A 65 -1.64 12.41 -13.81
N VAL A 66 -1.61 11.06 -13.73
CA VAL A 66 -1.28 10.32 -12.51
C VAL A 66 0.10 10.70 -11.98
N SER A 67 1.11 10.76 -12.85
CA SER A 67 2.47 11.17 -12.47
C SER A 67 2.49 12.59 -11.89
N LYS A 68 1.69 13.50 -12.45
CA LYS A 68 1.57 14.86 -11.94
C LYS A 68 0.90 14.90 -10.57
N VAL A 69 -0.17 14.12 -10.36
CA VAL A 69 -0.83 14.01 -9.05
C VAL A 69 0.16 13.50 -8.01
N VAL A 70 0.81 12.35 -8.26
CA VAL A 70 1.75 11.72 -7.30
C VAL A 70 2.93 12.63 -6.95
N LYS A 71 3.49 13.35 -7.93
CA LYS A 71 4.60 14.30 -7.70
C LYS A 71 4.21 15.52 -6.87
N ASN A 72 2.93 15.88 -6.87
CA ASN A 72 2.42 17.04 -6.14
C ASN A 72 1.82 16.66 -4.78
N ILE A 73 1.83 15.38 -4.40
CA ILE A 73 1.42 14.96 -3.05
C ILE A 73 2.38 15.59 -2.04
N PRO A 74 1.89 16.38 -1.06
CA PRO A 74 2.73 16.95 -0.01
C PRO A 74 3.41 15.86 0.81
N GLU A 75 4.63 16.13 1.28
CA GLU A 75 5.39 15.18 2.12
C GLU A 75 4.61 14.85 3.41
N GLU A 76 3.86 15.81 3.95
CA GLU A 76 3.04 15.62 5.14
C GLU A 76 1.96 14.54 4.96
N GLU A 77 1.40 14.40 3.76
CA GLU A 77 0.37 13.38 3.49
C GLU A 77 0.97 11.97 3.49
N TYR A 78 2.21 11.80 3.01
CA TYR A 78 2.93 10.53 3.15
C TYR A 78 3.22 10.21 4.62
N LYS A 79 3.75 11.17 5.38
CA LYS A 79 4.03 10.98 6.83
C LYS A 79 2.79 10.56 7.58
N LYS A 80 1.70 11.31 7.41
CA LYS A 80 0.38 11.02 8.00
C LYS A 80 -0.12 9.63 7.64
N THR A 81 0.11 9.17 6.41
CA THR A 81 -0.28 7.82 5.98
C THR A 81 0.52 6.75 6.72
N PHE A 82 1.83 6.92 6.89
CA PHE A 82 2.64 5.97 7.65
C PHE A 82 2.33 6.00 9.16
N ASP A 83 1.99 7.16 9.72
CA ASP A 83 1.50 7.24 11.10
C ASP A 83 0.18 6.46 11.25
N LYS A 84 -0.76 6.65 10.32
CA LYS A 84 -2.00 5.86 10.25
C LYS A 84 -1.76 4.37 10.07
N LEU A 85 -0.72 3.96 9.36
CA LEU A 85 -0.40 2.54 9.23
C LEU A 85 -0.12 1.90 10.60
N LEU A 86 0.56 2.61 11.51
CA LEU A 86 0.81 2.14 12.87
C LEU A 86 -0.50 2.02 13.67
N GLU A 87 -1.37 3.02 13.59
CA GLU A 87 -2.70 2.99 14.22
C GLU A 87 -3.55 1.82 13.69
N ARG A 88 -3.54 1.59 12.38
CA ARG A 88 -4.26 0.48 11.74
C ARG A 88 -3.70 -0.89 12.14
N MET A 89 -2.38 -1.02 12.28
CA MET A 89 -1.77 -2.24 12.83
C MET A 89 -2.23 -2.49 14.28
N GLU A 90 -2.31 -1.46 15.11
CA GLU A 90 -2.80 -1.57 16.48
C GLU A 90 -4.28 -1.97 16.53
N LEU A 91 -5.12 -1.39 15.67
CA LEU A 91 -6.53 -1.79 15.52
C LEU A 91 -6.66 -3.25 15.08
N CYS A 92 -5.83 -3.71 14.14
CA CYS A 92 -5.80 -5.10 13.71
C CYS A 92 -5.50 -6.04 14.88
N ILE A 93 -4.50 -5.71 15.70
CA ILE A 93 -4.13 -6.48 16.89
C ILE A 93 -5.27 -6.51 17.90
N ASN A 94 -5.85 -5.34 18.21
CA ASN A 94 -6.95 -5.21 19.17
C ASN A 94 -8.23 -5.89 18.71
N ASN A 95 -8.43 -6.02 17.41
CA ASN A 95 -9.53 -6.74 16.79
C ASN A 95 -9.19 -8.20 16.44
N HIS A 96 -8.13 -8.76 17.05
CA HIS A 96 -7.72 -10.16 16.89
C HIS A 96 -7.49 -10.61 15.43
N GLY A 97 -7.09 -9.69 14.56
CA GLY A 97 -6.85 -9.95 13.13
C GLY A 97 -8.09 -9.82 12.23
N ASP A 98 -9.27 -9.53 12.78
CA ASP A 98 -10.47 -9.25 11.99
C ASP A 98 -10.44 -7.84 11.39
N TYR A 99 -11.16 -7.63 10.30
CA TYR A 99 -11.30 -6.32 9.66
C TYR A 99 -11.87 -5.27 10.62
N PHE A 100 -11.22 -4.12 10.69
CA PHE A 100 -11.53 -3.04 11.63
C PHE A 100 -11.99 -1.75 10.95
N GLU A 101 -12.21 -1.75 9.63
CA GLU A 101 -12.57 -0.54 8.89
C GLU A 101 -13.87 0.09 9.40
N HIS A 102 -14.81 -0.73 9.88
CA HIS A 102 -16.05 -0.29 10.52
C HIS A 102 -15.85 0.43 11.87
N LEU A 103 -14.65 0.35 12.46
CA LEU A 103 -14.26 1.01 13.70
C LEU A 103 -13.56 2.35 13.45
N ILE A 104 -13.13 2.60 12.22
CA ILE A 104 -12.48 3.85 11.82
C ILE A 104 -13.57 4.83 11.38
N LYS A 105 -13.65 5.99 12.05
CA LYS A 105 -14.55 7.09 11.68
C LYS A 105 -13.93 8.02 10.65
#